data_AF-A0A0Q9M989-F1
#
_entry.id   AF-A0A0Q9M989-F1
#
_cell.length_a   1.000
_cell.length_b   1.000
_cell.length_c   1.000
_cell.angle_alpha   90.00
_cell.angle_beta   90.00
_cell.angle_gamma   90.00
#
_symmetry.space_group_name_H-M   'P 1'
#
loop_
_entity.id
_entity.type
_entity.pdbx_description
1 polymer ?
#
loop_
_entity_poly.entity_id
_entity_poly.type
_entity_poly.pdbx_seq_one_letter_code
_entity_poly.pdbx_strand_id
1 'polypeptide(L)' 'MGEWTHFNEGDHVPNDGEYMEIGENAFHMGINNPKTVTLRKGDTFPATSNHNRKWHKKGGKRM' A
#
# COMPACT_ATOMS: atom_id res chain seq x y z
N MET A 1 -10.50 -12.03 -12.03
CA MET A 1 -9.15 -12.24 -11.46
C MET A 1 -8.74 -10.90 -10.88
N GLY A 2 -8.84 -10.75 -9.55
CA GLY A 2 -8.66 -9.44 -8.90
C GLY A 2 -7.21 -9.00 -8.96
N GLU A 3 -6.96 -7.75 -9.39
CA GLU A 3 -5.63 -7.17 -9.38
C GLU A 3 -5.04 -7.26 -7.97
N TRP A 4 -3.86 -7.87 -7.87
CA TRP A 4 -3.16 -8.00 -6.60
C TRP A 4 -2.63 -6.62 -6.20
N THR A 5 -3.34 -5.98 -5.29
CA THR A 5 -3.14 -4.57 -4.92
C THR A 5 -2.81 -4.38 -3.45
N HIS A 6 -2.61 -5.47 -2.70
CA HIS A 6 -2.32 -5.46 -1.27
C HIS A 6 -0.94 -6.10 -1.04
N PHE A 7 -0.01 -5.38 -0.41
CA PHE A 7 1.36 -5.80 -0.16
C PHE A 7 1.68 -5.72 1.34
N ASN A 8 2.56 -6.57 1.84
CA ASN A 8 3.00 -6.53 3.23
C ASN A 8 4.28 -5.70 3.37
N GLU A 9 4.68 -5.41 4.60
CA GLU A 9 6.02 -4.90 4.87
C GLU A 9 7.08 -5.91 4.39
N GLY A 10 8.18 -5.42 3.81
CA GLY A 10 9.23 -6.28 3.28
C GLY A 10 8.96 -6.87 1.88
N ASP A 11 7.72 -6.78 1.36
CA ASP A 11 7.44 -7.21 -0.01
C ASP A 11 8.19 -6.32 -1.02
N HIS A 12 8.46 -6.87 -2.20
CA HIS A 12 9.07 -6.11 -3.30
C HIS A 12 8.01 -5.35 -4.10
N VAL A 13 8.33 -4.10 -4.42
CA VAL A 13 7.49 -3.21 -5.19
C VAL A 13 7.45 -3.67 -6.65
N PRO A 14 6.27 -4.05 -7.18
CA PRO A 14 6.18 -4.62 -8.54
C PRO A 14 6.29 -3.57 -9.64
N ASN A 15 5.90 -2.32 -9.35
CA ASN A 15 5.86 -1.21 -10.31
C ASN A 15 6.14 0.10 -9.58
N ASP A 16 6.70 1.08 -10.28
CA ASP A 16 6.77 2.44 -9.74
C ASP A 16 5.35 3.00 -9.47
N GLY A 17 5.27 3.79 -8.39
CA GLY A 17 4.04 4.47 -8.03
C GLY A 17 4.00 4.94 -6.59
N GLU A 18 2.87 5.56 -6.27
CA GLU A 18 2.52 5.95 -4.92
C GLU A 18 1.74 4.82 -4.25
N TYR A 19 2.14 4.48 -3.03
CA TYR A 19 1.57 3.44 -2.20
C TYR A 19 1.10 4.03 -0.88
N MET A 20 0.01 3.50 -0.34
CA MET A 20 -0.66 4.02 0.84
C MET A 20 -1.01 2.89 1.79
N GLU A 21 -0.83 3.10 3.09
CA GLU A 21 -1.26 2.14 4.10
C GLU A 21 -2.78 1.98 4.10
N ILE A 22 -3.24 0.74 4.10
CA ILE A 22 -4.62 0.32 4.23
C ILE A 22 -4.76 -0.70 5.37
N GLY A 23 -5.90 -0.71 6.07
CA GLY A 23 -6.14 -1.63 7.18
C GLY A 23 -6.72 -2.94 6.67
N GLU A 24 -6.39 -4.06 7.32
CA GLU A 24 -6.88 -5.39 6.90
C GLU A 24 -8.41 -5.52 6.85
N ASN A 25 -9.15 -4.79 7.67
CA ASN A 25 -10.55 -5.14 7.95
C ASN A 25 -11.62 -4.20 7.39
N ALA A 26 -11.28 -3.10 6.72
CA ALA A 26 -12.35 -2.25 6.23
C ALA A 26 -11.92 -1.21 5.20
N PHE A 27 -12.57 -1.28 4.04
CA PHE A 27 -12.88 -0.11 3.22
C PHE A 27 -13.70 0.97 3.97
N HIS A 28 -14.07 0.76 5.25
CA HIS A 28 -14.97 1.62 6.04
C HIS A 28 -14.53 1.96 7.49
N MET A 29 -13.50 1.33 8.07
CA MET A 29 -12.92 1.73 9.35
C MET A 29 -11.66 2.53 9.05
N GLY A 30 -11.82 3.85 9.00
CA GLY A 30 -10.77 4.78 8.63
C GLY A 30 -9.49 4.53 9.42
N ILE A 31 -8.38 4.33 8.70
CA ILE A 31 -7.07 4.49 9.30
C ILE A 31 -6.93 5.96 9.68
N ASN A 32 -6.58 6.21 10.93
CA ASN A 32 -6.19 7.55 11.33
C ASN A 32 -4.78 7.83 10.78
N ASN A 33 -4.70 8.82 9.88
CA ASN A 33 -3.47 9.28 9.23
C ASN A 33 -2.67 8.17 8.49
N PRO A 34 -3.20 7.62 7.39
CA PRO A 34 -2.51 6.61 6.59
C PRO A 34 -1.20 7.14 6.01
N LYS A 35 -0.09 6.41 6.16
CA LYS A 35 1.17 6.79 5.51
C LYS A 35 1.07 6.57 4.01
N THR A 36 1.69 7.47 3.26
CA THR A 36 1.84 7.39 1.82
C THR A 36 3.32 7.45 1.49
N VAL A 37 3.78 6.58 0.59
CA VAL A 37 5.18 6.46 0.17
C VAL A 37 5.25 6.35 -1.35
N THR A 38 6.21 7.03 -1.97
CA THR A 38 6.50 6.86 -3.39
C THR A 38 7.66 5.89 -3.52
N LEU A 39 7.42 4.76 -4.17
CA LEU A 39 8.40 3.68 -4.32
C LEU A 39 8.60 3.37 -5.80
N ARG A 40 9.80 2.90 -6.15
CA ARG A 40 10.15 2.45 -7.50
C ARG A 40 10.11 0.93 -7.54
N LYS A 41 9.93 0.39 -8.75
CA LYS A 41 10.00 -1.05 -8.99
C LYS A 41 11.31 -1.63 -8.43
N GLY A 42 11.21 -2.69 -7.64
CA GLY A 42 12.34 -3.36 -6.99
C GLY A 42 12.65 -2.86 -5.59
N ASP A 43 12.14 -1.69 -5.18
CA ASP A 43 12.24 -1.22 -3.79
C ASP A 43 11.48 -2.18 -2.85
N THR A 44 11.80 -2.08 -1.56
CA THR A 44 11.14 -2.84 -0.51
C THR A 44 10.11 -1.98 0.20
N PHE A 45 8.92 -2.55 0.46
CA PHE A 45 7.91 -1.87 1.26
C PHE A 45 8.42 -1.64 2.69
N PRO A 46 8.37 -0.40 3.20
CA PRO A 46 8.82 -0.11 4.56
C PRO A 46 7.89 -0.74 5.60
N ALA A 47 8.41 -0.87 6.82
CA ALA A 47 7.62 -1.32 7.96
C ALA A 47 6.37 -0.45 8.12
N THR A 48 5.22 -1.10 8.26
CA THR A 48 3.97 -0.40 8.46
C THR A 48 3.89 0.09 9.90
N SER A 49 3.06 1.11 10.13
CA SER A 49 2.89 1.69 11.48
C SER A 49 2.17 0.75 12.45
N ASN A 50 1.63 -0.36 11.95
CA ASN A 50 0.93 -1.39 12.71
C ASN A 50 0.96 -2.67 11.88
N HIS A 51 1.33 -3.80 12.49
CA HIS A 51 1.41 -5.13 11.86
C HIS A 51 0.14 -5.57 11.11
N ASN A 52 -1.01 -4.97 11.42
CA ASN A 52 -2.29 -5.23 10.73
C ASN A 52 -2.55 -4.33 9.51
N ARG A 53 -1.57 -3.53 9.08
CA ARG A 53 -1.64 -2.67 7.89
C ARG A 53 -0.94 -3.32 6.70
N LYS A 54 -1.49 -3.08 5.52
CA LYS A 54 -0.94 -3.47 4.22
C LYS A 54 -0.70 -2.22 3.38
N TRP A 55 0.17 -2.32 2.39
CA TRP A 55 0.36 -1.29 1.39
C TRP A 55 -0.60 -1.52 0.22
N HIS A 56 -1.24 -0.44 -0.24
CA HIS A 56 -2.08 -0.41 -1.41
C HIS A 56 -1.49 0.51 -2.45
N LYS A 57 -1.47 0.08 -3.72
CA LYS A 57 -1.11 1.00 -4.80
C LYS A 57 -2.21 2.04 -4.91
N LYS A 58 -1.89 3.31 -4.71
CA LYS A 58 -2.83 4.39 -4.96
C LYS A 58 -3.07 4.40 -6.46
N GLY A 59 -4.25 3.95 -6.88
CA GLY A 59 -4.63 3.91 -8.28
C GLY A 59 -4.39 5.29 -8.86
N GLY A 60 -3.41 5.41 -9.75
CA GLY A 60 -3.13 6.66 -10.45
C GLY A 60 -4.44 7.06 -11.11
N LYS A 61 -5.00 8.18 -10.66
CA LYS A 61 -6.17 8.78 -11.28
C LYS A 61 -5.82 8.91 -12.76
N ARG A 62 -6.38 8.04 -13.60
CA ARG A 62 -6.37 8.24 -15.05
C ARG A 62 -7.13 9.55 -15.24
N MET A 63 -6.38 10.63 -15.44
CA MET A 63 -6.94 11.89 -15.92
C MET A 63 -7.42 11.70 -17.35
#